data_AF-A0A6A3L9S6-F1
#
_entry.id   AF-A0A6A3L9S6-F1
#
_cell.length_a   1.000
_cell.length_b   1.000
_cell.length_c   1.000
_cell.angle_alpha   90.00
_cell.angle_beta   90.00
_cell.angle_gamma   90.00
#
_symmetry.space_group_name_H-M   'P 1'
#
loop_
_entity.id
_entity.type
_entity.pdbx_description
1 polymer ?
#
loop_
_entity_poly.entity_id
_entity_poly.type
_entity_poly.pdbx_seq_one_letter_code
_entity_poly.pdbx_strand_id
1 'polypeptide(L)'
;MCNPIEGCFSVLKAAVKRYLALSHGIMLNAPRGQMQEQRMQLLEQAAASCMDCINLRLVNNMALHCAQAVAAAKHRELMEYDT
;
A
#
# COMPACT_ATOMS: atom_id res chain seq x y z
N MET A 1 9.08 9.39 -1.70
CA MET A 1 8.00 10.11 -0.98
C MET A 1 8.49 10.43 0.41
N CYS A 2 8.42 11.67 0.86
CA CYS A 2 8.92 12.09 2.18
C CYS A 2 7.81 12.11 3.25
N ASN A 3 6.77 11.30 3.09
CA ASN A 3 5.70 11.14 4.07
C ASN A 3 5.61 9.66 4.47
N PRO A 4 5.87 9.32 5.75
CA PRO A 4 5.87 7.93 6.18
C PRO A 4 4.48 7.29 6.07
N ILE A 5 3.42 8.08 6.18
CA ILE A 5 2.03 7.63 6.05
C ILE A 5 1.76 7.18 4.61
N GLU A 6 2.12 7.99 3.62
CA GLU A 6 1.98 7.64 2.19
C GLU A 6 2.80 6.40 1.81
N GLY A 7 4.00 6.25 2.38
CA GLY A 7 4.82 5.05 2.23
C GLY A 7 4.12 3.79 2.74
N CYS A 8 3.57 3.85 3.97
CA CYS A 8 2.82 2.74 4.55
C CYS A 8 1.58 2.37 3.70
N PHE A 9 0.79 3.37 3.27
CA PHE A 9 -0.37 3.12 2.41
C PHE A 9 0.01 2.58 1.03
N SER A 10 1.18 2.93 0.51
CA SER A 10 1.67 2.38 -0.76
C SER A 10 1.97 0.88 -0.65
N VAL A 11 2.52 0.44 0.48
CA VAL A 11 2.71 -0.99 0.77
C VAL A 11 1.36 -1.70 0.90
N LEU A 12 0.40 -1.13 1.65
CA LEU A 12 -0.95 -1.70 1.75
C LEU A 12 -1.62 -1.82 0.38
N LYS A 13 -1.51 -0.78 -0.44
CA LYS A 13 -2.04 -0.79 -1.81
C LYS A 13 -1.41 -1.90 -2.66
N ALA A 14 -0.10 -2.13 -2.53
CA ALA A 14 0.59 -3.21 -3.23
C ALA A 14 0.11 -4.59 -2.76
N ALA A 15 -0.06 -4.78 -1.45
CA ALA A 15 -0.59 -6.02 -0.87
C ALA A 15 -2.02 -6.31 -1.35
N VAL A 16 -2.92 -5.32 -1.29
CA VAL A 16 -4.29 -5.43 -1.79
C VAL A 16 -4.31 -5.75 -3.28
N LYS A 17 -3.48 -5.08 -4.10
CA LYS A 17 -3.37 -5.40 -5.54
C LYS A 17 -2.96 -6.84 -5.78
N ARG A 18 -2.00 -7.37 -5.01
CA ARG A 18 -1.58 -8.77 -5.10
C ARG A 18 -2.72 -9.72 -4.74
N TYR A 19 -3.46 -9.43 -3.67
CA TYR A 19 -4.63 -10.22 -3.28
C TYR A 19 -5.68 -10.26 -4.40
N LEU A 20 -6.00 -9.11 -4.99
CA LEU A 20 -6.98 -9.00 -6.09
C LEU A 20 -6.51 -9.73 -7.35
N ALA A 21 -5.22 -9.68 -7.67
CA ALA A 21 -4.65 -10.42 -8.80
C ALA A 21 -4.82 -11.94 -8.64
N LEU A 22 -4.69 -12.46 -7.41
CA LEU A 22 -4.95 -13.87 -7.10
C LEU A 22 -6.45 -14.21 -7.10
N SER A 23 -7.31 -13.23 -6.79
CA SER A 23 -8.77 -13.38 -6.71
C SER A 23 -9.50 -13.00 -8.01
N HIS A 24 -8.79 -12.96 -9.14
CA HIS A 24 -9.30 -12.46 -10.41
C HIS A 24 -10.61 -13.13 -10.87
N GLY A 25 -10.74 -14.44 -10.64
CA GLY A 25 -11.97 -15.17 -10.95
C GLY A 25 -13.20 -14.66 -10.19
N ILE A 26 -13.05 -14.32 -8.90
CA ILE A 26 -14.13 -13.76 -8.08
C ILE A 26 -14.51 -12.36 -8.57
N MET A 27 -13.52 -11.58 -9.00
CA MET A 27 -13.71 -10.21 -9.49
C MET A 27 -14.44 -10.14 -10.84
N LEU A 28 -14.26 -11.15 -11.70
CA LEU A 28 -14.81 -11.19 -13.05
C LEU A 28 -16.09 -12.01 -13.18
N ASN A 29 -16.30 -13.04 -12.36
CA ASN A 29 -17.37 -14.02 -12.54
C ASN A 29 -18.64 -13.72 -11.72
N ALA A 30 -18.94 -12.44 -11.46
CA ALA A 30 -20.14 -12.04 -10.73
C ALA A 30 -21.37 -11.99 -11.65
N PRO A 31 -22.57 -12.40 -11.19
CA PRO A 31 -23.81 -12.26 -11.95
C PRO A 31 -24.04 -10.81 -12.40
N ARG A 32 -24.63 -10.63 -13.60
CA ARG A 32 -25.01 -9.30 -14.09
C ARG A 32 -25.97 -8.65 -13.09
N GLY A 33 -25.62 -7.43 -12.64
CA GLY A 33 -26.35 -6.70 -11.60
C GLY A 33 -25.74 -6.79 -10.20
N GLN A 34 -24.87 -7.78 -9.92
CA GLN A 34 -24.21 -7.95 -8.61
C GLN A 34 -22.72 -7.62 -8.62
N MET A 35 -22.16 -7.28 -9.79
CA MET A 35 -20.72 -7.01 -9.95
C MET A 35 -20.19 -5.94 -8.99
N GLN A 36 -20.95 -4.86 -8.76
CA GLN A 36 -20.50 -3.75 -7.92
C GLN A 36 -20.38 -4.18 -6.45
N GLU A 37 -21.40 -4.84 -5.92
CA GLU A 37 -21.46 -5.32 -4.54
C GLU A 37 -20.40 -6.38 -4.28
N GLN A 38 -20.28 -7.38 -5.16
CA GLN A 38 -19.29 -8.44 -5.02
C GLN A 38 -17.85 -7.89 -5.10
N ARG A 39 -17.59 -6.88 -5.93
CA ARG A 39 -16.29 -6.19 -5.97
C ARG A 39 -16.02 -5.39 -4.70
N MET A 40 -17.04 -4.75 -4.11
CA MET A 40 -16.89 -4.04 -2.85
C MET A 40 -16.55 -5.02 -1.71
N GLN A 41 -17.30 -6.11 -1.58
CA GLN A 41 -17.03 -7.16 -0.59
C GLN A 41 -15.61 -7.75 -0.76
N LEU A 42 -15.19 -7.99 -2.01
CA LEU A 42 -13.83 -8.47 -2.29
C LEU A 42 -12.76 -7.46 -1.87
N LEU A 43 -12.99 -6.16 -2.07
CA LEU A 43 -12.08 -5.09 -1.65
C LEU A 43 -12.00 -5.00 -0.12
N GLU A 44 -13.12 -5.12 0.59
CA GLU A 44 -13.15 -5.14 2.06
C GLU A 44 -12.37 -6.34 2.61
N GLN A 45 -12.60 -7.54 2.04
CA GLN A 45 -11.86 -8.75 2.40
C GLN A 45 -10.35 -8.61 2.12
N ALA A 46 -9.99 -8.05 0.96
CA ALA A 46 -8.60 -7.81 0.59
C ALA A 46 -7.93 -6.84 1.56
N ALA A 47 -8.62 -5.74 1.91
CA ALA A 47 -8.11 -4.77 2.89
C ALA A 47 -7.90 -5.42 4.26
N ALA A 48 -8.91 -6.13 4.77
CA ALA A 48 -8.83 -6.82 6.06
C ALA A 48 -7.69 -7.84 6.11
N SER A 49 -7.54 -8.65 5.05
CA SER A 49 -6.49 -9.67 4.96
C SER A 49 -5.09 -9.08 4.82
N CYS A 50 -4.97 -7.86 4.30
CA CYS A 50 -3.70 -7.21 4.04
C CYS A 50 -3.28 -6.23 5.13
N MET A 51 -4.12 -5.92 6.13
CA MET A 51 -3.81 -4.91 7.16
C MET A 51 -2.51 -5.21 7.92
N ASP A 52 -2.18 -6.48 8.14
CA ASP A 52 -0.95 -6.93 8.82
C ASP A 52 0.35 -6.49 8.12
N CYS A 53 0.28 -6.05 6.85
CA CYS A 53 1.44 -5.49 6.16
C CYS A 53 1.89 -4.14 6.76
N ILE A 54 0.98 -3.39 7.39
CA ILE A 54 1.31 -2.16 8.13
C ILE A 54 1.69 -2.55 9.56
N ASN A 55 2.91 -3.06 9.70
CA ASN A 55 3.49 -3.40 11.01
C ASN A 55 4.44 -2.31 11.52
N LEU A 56 4.80 -2.41 12.81
CA LEU A 56 5.68 -1.45 13.47
C LEU A 56 7.03 -1.31 12.77
N ARG A 57 7.56 -2.41 12.20
CA ARG A 57 8.82 -2.39 11.44
C ARG A 57 8.70 -1.53 10.18
N LEU A 58 7.62 -1.68 9.42
CA LEU A 58 7.37 -0.85 8.24
C LEU A 58 7.24 0.62 8.64
N VAL A 59 6.45 0.93 9.66
CA VAL A 59 6.24 2.31 10.13
C VAL A 59 7.56 2.95 10.55
N ASN A 60 8.38 2.24 11.33
CA ASN A 60 9.69 2.72 11.75
C ASN A 60 10.64 2.94 10.57
N ASN A 61 10.66 2.03 9.60
CA ASN A 61 11.48 2.19 8.40
C ASN A 61 11.06 3.41 7.57
N MET A 62 9.75 3.61 7.37
CA MET A 62 9.24 4.76 6.64
C MET A 62 9.54 6.07 7.38
N ALA A 63 9.39 6.09 8.71
CA ALA A 63 9.73 7.24 9.54
C ALA A 63 11.23 7.58 9.48
N LEU A 64 12.09 6.56 9.57
CA LEU A 64 13.54 6.71 9.46
C LEU A 64 13.95 7.26 8.08
N HIS A 65 13.41 6.68 7.00
CA HIS A 65 13.66 7.18 5.65
C HIS A 65 13.26 8.66 5.53
N CYS A 66 12.08 9.04 6.04
CA CYS A 66 11.64 10.43 5.96
C CYS A 66 12.54 11.37 6.78
N ALA A 67 12.98 10.94 7.96
CA ALA A 67 13.93 11.69 8.78
C ALA A 67 15.29 11.88 8.08
N GLN A 68 15.80 10.84 7.42
CA GLN A 68 17.03 10.89 6.62
C GLN A 68 16.89 11.85 5.43
N ALA A 69 15.77 11.78 4.69
CA ALA A 69 15.51 12.69 3.58
C ALA A 69 15.43 14.16 4.04
N VAL A 70 14.81 14.42 5.20
CA VAL A 70 14.76 15.76 5.80
C VAL A 70 16.16 16.23 6.23
N ALA A 71 16.98 15.34 6.81
CA ALA A 71 18.34 15.66 7.18
C ALA A 71 19.17 16.01 5.94
N ALA A 72 19.17 15.16 4.92
CA ALA A 72 19.87 15.38 3.64
C ALA A 72 19.47 16.74 3.02
N ALA A 73 18.18 17.04 2.99
CA ALA A 73 17.67 18.33 2.50
C ALA A 73 18.22 19.53 3.30
N LYS A 74 18.33 19.43 4.63
CA LYS A 74 18.95 20.48 5.46
C LYS A 74 20.43 20.67 5.14
N HIS A 75 21.12 19.59 4.81
CA HIS A 75 22.53 19.61 4.41
C HIS A 75 22.75 19.96 2.93
N ARG A 76 21.67 20.22 2.17
CA ARG A 76 21.69 20.45 0.71
C ARG A 76 22.36 19.31 -0.07
N GLU A 77 22.26 18.10 0.48
CA GLU A 77 22.69 16.89 -0.20
C GLU A 77 21.74 16.61 -1.37
N LEU A 78 22.28 15.99 -2.42
CA LEU A 78 21.46 15.54 -3.55
C LEU A 78 20.45 14.50 -3.05
N MET A 79 19.18 14.70 -3.40
CA MET A 79 18.14 13.71 -3.15
C MET A 79 18.35 12.54 -4.10
N GLU A 80 18.91 11.44 -3.58
CA GLU A 80 18.96 10.17 -4.30
C GLU A 80 17.57 9.52 -4.26
N TYR A 81 16.98 9.34 -5.44
CA TYR A 81 15.80 8.50 -5.62
C TYR A 81 16.30 7.16 -6.14
N ASP A 82 16.34 6.15 -5.28
CA ASP A 82 16.61 4.78 -5.72
C ASP A 82 15.55 4.39 -6.78
N THR A 83 16.02 4.10 -8.00
CA THR A 83 15.23 3.57 -9.13
C THR A 83 14.90 2.10 -8.99
#